data_AF-A0A7X5WUE3-F1
#
_entry.id   AF-A0A7X5WUE3-F1
#
_cell.length_a   1.000
_cell.length_b   1.000
_cell.length_c   1.000
_cell.angle_alpha   90.00
_cell.angle_beta   90.00
_cell.angle_gamma   90.00
#
_symmetry.space_group_name_H-M   'P 1'
#
loop_
_entity.id
_entity.type
_entity.pdbx_description
1 polymer ?
#
loop_
_entity_poly.entity_id
_entity_poly.type
_entity_poly.pdbx_seq_one_letter_code
_entity_poly.pdbx_strand_id
1 'polypeptide(L)' 'TSAATIPIALSEAVDEGRIQPGSNIVFAAFGGGLTWAAAVFRWGDRVEPIATSDAALPPTDAT' A
#
# COMPACT_ATOMS: atom_id res chain seq x y z
N THR A 1 2.09 5.68 11.78
CA THR A 1 1.54 4.97 10.61
C THR A 1 1.40 3.44 10.81
N SER A 2 1.27 2.91 12.04
CA SER A 2 1.28 1.47 12.39
C SER A 2 0.66 0.52 11.34
N ALA A 3 -0.65 0.27 11.38
CA ALA A 3 -1.31 -0.62 10.42
C ALA A 3 -1.33 -0.06 8.98
N ALA A 4 -1.13 1.25 8.82
CA ALA A 4 -1.16 1.92 7.52
C ALA A 4 0.14 1.74 6.71
N THR A 5 1.23 1.27 7.33
CA THR A 5 2.54 1.12 6.68
C THR A 5 2.49 0.25 5.42
N ILE A 6 1.91 -0.94 5.50
CA ILE A 6 1.83 -1.88 4.36
C ILE A 6 0.97 -1.33 3.20
N PRO A 7 -0.27 -0.87 3.40
CA PRO A 7 -1.08 -0.37 2.28
C PRO A 7 -0.52 0.92 1.67
N ILE A 8 0.12 1.81 2.46
CA ILE A 8 0.80 3.00 1.93
C ILE A 8 1.98 2.57 1.04
N ALA A 9 2.87 1.71 1.55
CA ALA A 9 4.02 1.24 0.79
C ALA A 9 3.62 0.47 -0.48
N LEU A 10 2.50 -0.27 -0.44
CA LEU A 10 1.96 -0.92 -1.62
C LEU A 10 1.47 0.10 -2.64
N SER A 11 0.73 1.13 -2.22
CA SER A 11 0.26 2.21 -3.11
C SER A 11 1.43 2.91 -3.79
N GLU A 12 2.43 3.33 -3.01
CA GLU A 12 3.64 3.98 -3.53
C GLU A 12 4.40 3.04 -4.49
N ALA A 13 4.53 1.75 -4.18
CA ALA A 13 5.22 0.81 -5.06
C ALA A 13 4.49 0.58 -6.40
N VAL A 14 3.16 0.69 -6.44
CA VAL A 14 2.40 0.69 -7.69
C VAL A 14 2.68 1.98 -8.47
N ASP A 15 2.57 3.15 -7.81
CA ASP A 15 2.78 4.46 -8.44
C ASP A 15 4.22 4.65 -8.96
N GLU A 16 5.20 4.08 -8.28
CA GLU A 16 6.62 4.06 -8.68
C GLU A 16 6.93 3.03 -9.79
N GLY A 17 5.93 2.24 -10.25
CA GLY A 17 6.11 1.22 -11.30
C GLY A 17 6.94 0.01 -10.85
N ARG A 18 7.11 -0.20 -9.55
CA ARG A 18 7.89 -1.32 -8.98
C ARG A 18 7.13 -2.65 -9.05
N ILE A 19 5.81 -2.58 -9.14
CA ILE A 19 4.93 -3.74 -9.32
C ILE A 19 4.57 -3.87 -10.79
N GLN A 20 4.73 -5.08 -11.32
CA GLN A 20 4.45 -5.41 -12.71
C GLN A 20 3.29 -6.43 -12.79
N PRO A 21 2.61 -6.55 -13.94
CA PRO A 21 1.59 -7.58 -14.15
C PRO A 21 2.09 -8.98 -13.75
N GLY A 22 1.32 -9.68 -12.91
CA GLY A 22 1.68 -11.03 -12.46
C GLY A 22 2.82 -11.13 -11.44
N SER A 23 3.32 -10.01 -10.89
CA SER A 23 4.34 -10.02 -9.83
C SER A 23 3.90 -10.84 -8.61
N ASN A 24 4.83 -11.61 -8.03
CA ASN A 24 4.62 -12.23 -6.72
C ASN A 24 5.13 -11.26 -5.65
N ILE A 25 4.25 -10.85 -4.74
CA ILE A 25 4.52 -9.87 -3.70
C ILE A 25 4.44 -10.56 -2.35
N VAL A 26 5.44 -10.34 -1.51
CA VAL A 26 5.47 -10.86 -0.13
C VAL A 26 5.26 -9.70 0.83
N PHE A 27 4.26 -9.82 1.70
CA PHE A 27 4.06 -8.91 2.81
C PHE A 27 4.47 -9.61 4.10
N ALA A 28 5.12 -8.86 4.98
CA ALA A 28 5.47 -9.29 6.32
C ALA A 28 5.19 -8.15 7.30
N ALA A 29 4.49 -8.45 8.39
CA ALA A 29 4.05 -7.49 9.39
C ALA A 29 4.28 -8.01 10.80
N PHE A 30 4.54 -7.09 11.72
CA PHE A 30 4.50 -7.34 13.16
C PHE A 30 3.96 -6.11 13.88
N GLY A 31 3.49 -6.28 15.12
CA GLY A 31 2.86 -5.22 15.90
C GLY A 31 2.86 -5.52 17.40
N GLY A 32 2.37 -4.56 18.18
CA GLY A 32 2.36 -4.63 19.65
C GLY A 32 1.66 -5.88 20.20
N GLY A 33 2.15 -6.37 21.35
CA GLY A 33 1.72 -7.64 21.96
C GLY A 33 2.65 -8.77 21.56
N LEU A 34 2.28 -9.51 20.53
CA LEU A 34 3.15 -10.37 19.70
C LEU A 34 2.41 -10.73 18.40
N THR A 35 1.70 -9.78 17.79
CA THR A 35 0.99 -10.04 16.52
C THR A 35 1.99 -10.03 15.38
N TRP A 36 2.02 -11.08 14.58
CA TRP A 36 2.84 -11.17 13.37
C TRP A 36 2.10 -11.96 12.29
N ALA A 37 2.39 -11.66 11.04
CA ALA A 37 1.89 -12.40 9.90
C ALA A 37 2.76 -12.18 8.66
N ALA A 38 2.74 -13.15 7.76
CA ALA A 38 3.27 -13.01 6.42
C ALA A 38 2.29 -13.60 5.41
N ALA A 39 2.24 -13.03 4.21
CA ALA A 39 1.37 -13.49 3.14
C ALA A 39 2.01 -13.23 1.78
N VAL A 40 1.70 -14.10 0.81
CA VAL A 40 2.16 -13.99 -0.57
C VAL A 40 0.95 -13.78 -1.47
N PHE A 41 1.03 -12.78 -2.33
CA PHE A 41 -0.01 -12.46 -3.31
C PHE A 41 0.59 -12.51 -4.71
N ARG A 42 -0.17 -13.05 -5.65
CA ARG A 42 0.10 -12.87 -7.08
C ARG A 42 -0.72 -11.67 -7.56
N TRP A 43 -0.04 -10.65 -8.05
CA TRP A 43 -0.69 -9.46 -8.61
C TRP A 43 -1.44 -9.82 -9.90
N GLY A 44 -2.50 -9.08 -10.20
CA GLY A 44 -3.24 -9.23 -11.44
C GLY A 44 -2.52 -8.57 -12.62
N ASP A 45 -3.25 -8.37 -13.72
CA ASP A 45 -2.68 -7.80 -14.94
C ASP A 45 -2.63 -6.26 -14.95
N ARG A 46 -3.47 -5.60 -14.13
CA ARG A 46 -3.57 -4.14 -14.10
C ARG A 46 -2.66 -3.55 -13.03
N VAL A 47 -1.83 -2.58 -13.45
CA VAL A 47 -0.94 -1.81 -12.57
C VAL A 47 -1.23 -0.30 -12.58
N GLU A 48 -2.24 0.13 -13.34
CA GLU A 48 -2.67 1.53 -13.42
C GLU A 48 -4.03 1.75 -12.74
N PRO A 49 -4.27 2.89 -12.08
CA PRO A 49 -5.58 3.25 -11.53
C PRO A 49 -6.67 3.30 -12.61
N ILE A 50 -7.90 2.93 -12.26
CA ILE A 50 -9.06 3.07 -13.15
C ILE A 50 -9.51 4.53 -13.24
N ALA A 51 -9.40 5.25 -12.12
CA ALA A 51 -9.74 6.66 -12.00
C ALA A 51 -8.89 7.27 -10.88
N THR A 52 -8.76 8.60 -10.92
CA THR A 52 -8.14 9.40 -9.84
C THR A 52 -9.22 10.04 -8.98
N SER A 53 -8.90 10.32 -7.72
CA SER A 53 -9.76 11.06 -6.80
C SER A 53 -9.13 12.40 -6.47
N ASP A 54 -9.95 13.45 -6.40
CA ASP A 54 -9.60 14.80 -5.96
C ASP A 54 -9.80 15.01 -4.46
N ALA A 55 -10.07 13.93 -3.70
CA ALA A 55 -10.24 14.00 -2.26
C ALA A 55 -8.98 14.54 -1.59
N ALA A 56 -9.16 15.59 -0.78
CA ALA A 56 -8.12 16.19 0.03
C ALA A 56 -8.58 16.28 1.49
N LEU A 57 -7.62 16.21 2.41
CA LEU A 57 -7.90 16.56 3.80
C LEU A 57 -8.25 18.06 3.90
N PRO A 58 -9.12 18.47 4.85
CA PRO A 58 -9.33 19.88 5.12
C PRO A 58 -8.00 20.59 5.42
N PRO A 59 -7.88 21.89 5.10
CA PRO A 59 -6.70 22.66 5.47
C PRO A 59 -6.46 22.60 6.98
N THR A 60 -5.18 22.50 7.38
CA THR A 60 -4.78 22.52 8.79
C THR A 60 -4.25 23.89 9.14
N ASP A 61 -4.89 24.56 10.11
CA ASP A 61 -4.45 25.85 10.66
C ASP A 61 -3.42 25.66 11.79
N ALA A 62 -3.00 24.42 12.06
CA ALA A 62 -1.96 24.12 13.04
C ALA A 62 -0.59 24.53 12.47
N THR A 63 0.03 25.53 13.10
CA THR A 63 1.44 25.93 12.90
C THR A 63 2.41 24.83 13.31
#